data_AF-A0A7X6PWM1-F1
#
_entry.id   AF-A0A7X6PWM1-F1
#
_cell.length_a   1.000
_cell.length_b   1.000
_cell.length_c   1.000
_cell.angle_alpha   90.00
_cell.angle_beta   90.00
_cell.angle_gamma   90.00
#
_symmetry.space_group_name_H-M   'P 1'
#
loop_
_entity.id
_entity.type
_entity.pdbx_description
1 polymer ?
#
loop_
_entity_poly.entity_id
_entity_poly.type
_entity_poly.pdbx_seq_one_letter_code
_entity_poly.pdbx_strand_id
1 'polypeptide(L)'
;MKRKSDYLQWNNVRFVPVVHGKMEFALEVRKQFAEYRPELIAVEYPSTLTDKIIQGIKRLPLLSAVHYEESDGVFTYLILEPADALVEAVRLSLESGIPLHFIDRDTEDYPVDRTPMPDAYALTRIGYHRYCAEYIREHAEDEGSREDVLREKTMAYNLQRLNNTGLKTLFVGGIYHFPRIIRLINMPQTEVIGIRRRGGIGLSHIQADSSREILSEMPFISAAYENYRSAKNGILPDRMRLNNLLIELAKKELWKNDKEELSPVQINILNKFARNYAIATGNLVADFYQLIVAARGVADDNFAWEVWNLGSDYPWQTSDPEIPVIELSGDDLFLNHRRVRLHRRIKGTRKRLISVPVKRRKREKEKGEWKKGFSGNYICSYPPEDIVIEGYGHHLKKRAIEIRSEQN
;
A
#
# COMPACT_ATOMS: atom_id res chain seq x y z
N MET A 1 16.99 -30.44 -23.15
CA MET A 1 16.52 -30.91 -21.82
C MET A 1 15.05 -30.58 -21.66
N LYS A 2 14.19 -31.60 -21.53
CA LYS A 2 12.74 -31.45 -21.41
C LYS A 2 12.39 -30.86 -20.03
N ARG A 3 11.76 -29.67 -19.99
CA ARG A 3 11.18 -29.05 -18.77
C ARG A 3 10.10 -29.98 -18.23
N LYS A 4 10.40 -30.71 -17.15
CA LYS A 4 9.39 -31.50 -16.42
C LYS A 4 8.88 -30.65 -15.26
N SER A 5 7.67 -30.11 -15.49
CA SER A 5 6.78 -29.32 -14.62
C SER A 5 7.34 -28.00 -14.09
N ASP A 6 7.03 -26.90 -14.78
CA ASP A 6 7.15 -25.53 -14.25
C ASP A 6 6.13 -25.28 -13.11
N TYR A 7 5.21 -26.20 -12.79
CA TYR A 7 4.13 -26.01 -11.82
C TYR A 7 4.42 -26.61 -10.44
N LEU A 8 4.00 -25.90 -9.39
CA LEU A 8 3.98 -26.39 -8.00
C LEU A 8 2.75 -27.29 -7.81
N GLN A 9 2.95 -28.60 -7.90
CA GLN A 9 1.86 -29.56 -7.88
C GLN A 9 2.26 -30.84 -7.16
N TRP A 10 1.34 -31.40 -6.39
CA TRP A 10 1.43 -32.73 -5.78
C TRP A 10 0.19 -33.51 -6.18
N ASN A 11 0.36 -34.58 -6.97
CA ASN A 11 -0.73 -35.38 -7.54
C ASN A 11 -1.80 -34.50 -8.25
N ASN A 12 -3.05 -34.53 -7.79
CA ASN A 12 -4.19 -33.71 -8.26
C ASN A 12 -4.36 -32.40 -7.49
N VAL A 13 -3.39 -31.97 -6.69
CA VAL A 13 -3.40 -30.71 -5.95
C VAL A 13 -2.38 -29.75 -6.56
N ARG A 14 -2.85 -28.67 -7.20
CA ARG A 14 -2.01 -27.55 -7.62
C ARG A 14 -1.92 -26.53 -6.48
N PHE A 15 -0.70 -26.21 -6.06
CA PHE A 15 -0.46 -25.21 -5.05
C PHE A 15 -0.23 -23.84 -5.68
N VAL A 16 -0.85 -22.83 -5.08
CA VAL A 16 -0.63 -21.43 -5.39
C VAL A 16 -0.24 -20.70 -4.10
N PRO A 17 1.03 -20.79 -3.67
CA PRO A 17 1.56 -19.96 -2.59
C PRO A 17 1.48 -18.47 -2.93
N VAL A 18 1.05 -17.64 -1.98
CA VAL A 18 0.81 -16.20 -2.19
C VAL A 18 1.33 -15.33 -1.05
N VAL A 19 1.63 -14.07 -1.34
CA VAL A 19 1.73 -13.03 -0.31
C VAL A 19 0.36 -12.34 -0.19
N HIS A 20 -0.19 -12.29 1.01
CA HIS A 20 -1.50 -11.69 1.29
C HIS A 20 -1.52 -10.19 1.00
N GLY A 21 -2.69 -9.66 0.64
CA GLY A 21 -2.91 -8.23 0.42
C GLY A 21 -2.06 -7.64 -0.71
N LYS A 22 -1.78 -8.44 -1.76
CA LYS A 22 -1.00 -8.01 -2.93
C LYS A 22 -1.71 -8.35 -4.23
N MET A 23 -2.00 -7.30 -5.00
CA MET A 23 -2.70 -7.41 -6.30
C MET A 23 -2.02 -8.41 -7.26
N GLU A 24 -0.68 -8.45 -7.28
CA GLU A 24 0.08 -9.33 -8.17
C GLU A 24 -0.27 -10.81 -7.96
N PHE A 25 -0.51 -11.23 -6.71
CA PHE A 25 -0.89 -12.61 -6.41
C PHE A 25 -2.35 -12.89 -6.69
N ALA A 26 -3.26 -11.93 -6.49
CA ALA A 26 -4.66 -12.10 -6.91
C ALA A 26 -4.76 -12.30 -8.44
N LEU A 27 -3.98 -11.55 -9.23
CA LEU A 27 -3.88 -11.76 -10.68
C LEU A 27 -3.32 -13.14 -11.04
N GLU A 28 -2.29 -13.62 -10.32
CA GLU A 28 -1.72 -14.93 -10.55
C GLU A 28 -2.69 -16.06 -10.18
N VAL A 29 -3.47 -15.94 -9.10
CA VAL A 29 -4.53 -16.90 -8.75
C VAL A 29 -5.53 -17.04 -9.89
N ARG A 30 -6.00 -15.93 -10.48
CA ARG A 30 -6.89 -15.96 -11.65
C ARG A 30 -6.29 -16.72 -12.82
N LYS A 31 -5.02 -16.45 -13.12
CA LYS A 31 -4.28 -17.11 -14.19
C LYS A 31 -4.15 -18.61 -13.93
N GLN A 32 -3.73 -19.01 -12.73
CA GLN A 32 -3.60 -20.41 -12.33
C GLN A 32 -4.93 -21.15 -12.35
N PHE A 33 -6.01 -20.50 -11.90
CA PHE A 33 -7.36 -21.05 -11.96
C PHE A 33 -7.82 -21.30 -13.41
N ALA A 34 -7.69 -20.30 -14.29
CA ALA A 34 -8.09 -20.42 -15.68
C ALA A 34 -7.30 -21.49 -16.45
N GLU A 35 -6.01 -21.63 -16.14
CA GLU A 35 -5.13 -22.61 -16.76
C GLU A 35 -5.38 -24.04 -16.24
N TYR A 36 -5.47 -24.22 -14.92
CA TYR A 36 -5.59 -25.53 -14.29
C TYR A 36 -7.00 -26.11 -14.39
N ARG A 37 -8.03 -25.24 -14.41
CA ARG A 37 -9.45 -25.59 -14.38
C ARG A 37 -9.76 -26.56 -13.24
N PRO A 38 -9.63 -26.13 -11.98
CA PRO A 38 -9.87 -26.99 -10.84
C PRO A 38 -11.35 -27.39 -10.74
N GLU A 39 -11.58 -28.50 -10.06
CA GLU A 39 -12.88 -29.02 -9.67
C GLU A 39 -13.18 -28.77 -8.18
N LEU A 40 -12.16 -28.40 -7.40
CA LEU A 40 -12.24 -28.00 -6.00
C LEU A 40 -11.29 -26.82 -5.73
N ILE A 41 -11.68 -25.91 -4.85
CA ILE A 41 -10.79 -24.86 -4.34
C ILE A 41 -10.59 -25.05 -2.84
N ALA A 42 -9.34 -25.02 -2.40
CA ALA A 42 -8.96 -24.99 -0.99
C ALA A 42 -8.27 -23.67 -0.67
N VAL A 43 -8.63 -23.03 0.45
CA VAL A 43 -8.02 -21.77 0.88
C VAL A 43 -7.58 -21.83 2.33
N GLU A 44 -6.53 -21.08 2.65
CA GLU A 44 -6.03 -20.86 4.01
C GLU A 44 -6.94 -19.90 4.80
N TYR A 45 -8.19 -20.33 5.01
CA TYR A 45 -9.07 -19.74 6.01
C TYR A 45 -9.53 -20.83 6.98
N PRO A 46 -9.81 -20.46 8.24
CA PRO A 46 -10.38 -21.38 9.20
C PRO A 46 -11.84 -21.68 8.87
N SER A 47 -12.22 -22.96 8.95
CA SER A 47 -13.58 -23.40 8.64
C SER A 47 -14.66 -22.80 9.56
N THR A 48 -14.31 -22.35 10.75
CA THR A 48 -15.20 -21.68 11.71
C THR A 48 -15.73 -20.34 11.21
N LEU A 49 -14.99 -19.66 10.33
CA LEU A 49 -15.34 -18.33 9.79
C LEU A 49 -16.05 -18.39 8.43
N THR A 50 -16.32 -19.60 7.90
CA THR A 50 -16.82 -19.84 6.54
C THR A 50 -17.99 -18.95 6.17
N ASP A 51 -19.05 -18.96 6.97
CA ASP A 51 -20.29 -18.25 6.63
C ASP A 51 -20.08 -16.74 6.52
N LYS A 52 -19.30 -16.16 7.43
CA LYS A 52 -19.08 -14.70 7.49
C LYS A 52 -18.10 -14.23 6.42
N ILE A 53 -17.06 -15.01 6.11
CA ILE A 53 -16.15 -14.72 5.01
C ILE A 53 -16.92 -14.76 3.68
N ILE A 54 -17.73 -15.80 3.43
CA ILE A 54 -18.54 -15.89 2.20
C ILE A 54 -19.54 -14.73 2.12
N GLN A 55 -20.21 -14.38 3.23
CA GLN A 55 -21.13 -13.23 3.28
C GLN A 55 -20.41 -11.92 2.92
N GLY A 56 -19.25 -11.67 3.51
CA GLY A 56 -18.47 -10.46 3.24
C GLY A 56 -17.94 -10.38 1.81
N ILE A 57 -17.44 -11.50 1.27
CA ILE A 57 -16.92 -11.56 -0.11
C ILE A 57 -18.05 -11.34 -1.13
N LYS A 58 -19.27 -11.82 -0.87
CA LYS A 58 -20.44 -11.54 -1.72
C LYS A 58 -20.83 -10.06 -1.75
N ARG A 59 -20.44 -9.27 -0.74
CA ARG A 59 -20.71 -7.82 -0.69
C ARG A 59 -19.71 -6.99 -1.48
N LEU A 60 -18.59 -7.57 -1.92
CA LEU A 60 -17.60 -6.83 -2.71
C LEU A 60 -18.27 -6.19 -3.95
N PRO A 61 -17.99 -4.91 -4.24
CA PRO A 61 -16.83 -4.15 -3.75
C PRO A 61 -17.01 -3.45 -2.39
N LEU A 62 -18.13 -3.58 -1.68
CA LEU A 62 -18.27 -3.00 -0.33
C LEU A 62 -17.36 -3.73 0.68
N LEU A 63 -16.38 -3.00 1.23
CA LEU A 63 -15.42 -3.56 2.18
C LEU A 63 -16.13 -4.00 3.48
N SER A 64 -15.69 -5.15 3.99
CA SER A 64 -16.24 -5.77 5.18
C SER A 64 -15.12 -6.31 6.07
N ALA A 65 -15.35 -6.29 7.37
CA ALA A 65 -14.50 -6.95 8.36
C ALA A 65 -15.31 -8.08 9.03
N VAL A 66 -14.77 -9.30 8.98
CA VAL A 66 -15.21 -10.37 9.89
C VAL A 66 -14.56 -10.11 11.23
N HIS A 67 -15.34 -10.21 12.31
CA HIS A 67 -14.82 -9.97 13.65
C HIS A 67 -15.36 -11.01 14.63
N TYR A 68 -14.58 -11.29 15.65
CA TYR A 68 -14.96 -12.19 16.73
C TYR A 68 -14.15 -11.83 17.98
N GLU A 69 -14.68 -12.21 19.13
CA GLU A 69 -14.02 -12.06 20.41
C GLU A 69 -13.19 -13.33 20.69
N GLU A 70 -11.94 -13.14 21.09
CA GLU A 70 -11.06 -14.20 21.60
C GLU A 70 -11.40 -14.52 23.06
N SER A 71 -10.80 -15.59 23.61
CA SER A 71 -11.08 -16.03 24.98
C SER A 71 -10.69 -15.02 26.07
N ASP A 72 -9.77 -14.10 25.77
CA ASP A 72 -9.33 -13.02 26.66
C ASP A 72 -10.21 -11.75 26.57
N GLY A 73 -11.22 -11.74 25.70
CA GLY A 73 -12.13 -10.61 25.47
C GLY A 73 -11.64 -9.61 24.43
N VAL A 74 -10.48 -9.83 23.80
CA VAL A 74 -9.97 -8.97 22.72
C VAL A 74 -10.69 -9.31 21.41
N PHE A 75 -11.05 -8.29 20.64
CA PHE A 75 -11.62 -8.48 19.31
C PHE A 75 -10.53 -8.69 18.27
N THR A 76 -10.66 -9.76 17.49
CA THR A 76 -9.86 -10.03 16.30
C THR A 76 -10.65 -9.65 15.05
N TYR A 77 -9.98 -8.99 14.11
CA TYR A 77 -10.56 -8.51 12.86
C TYR A 77 -9.86 -9.12 11.65
N LEU A 78 -10.64 -9.68 10.73
CA LEU A 78 -10.19 -10.12 9.42
C LEU A 78 -10.79 -9.21 8.35
N ILE A 79 -9.94 -8.38 7.75
CA ILE A 79 -10.31 -7.49 6.65
C ILE A 79 -10.38 -8.29 5.35
N LEU A 80 -11.52 -8.22 4.67
CA LEU A 80 -11.71 -8.89 3.38
C LEU A 80 -11.31 -7.95 2.24
N GLU A 81 -10.01 -7.93 1.92
CA GLU A 81 -9.46 -7.04 0.91
C GLU A 81 -9.76 -7.53 -0.53
N PRO A 82 -10.22 -6.66 -1.45
CA PRO A 82 -10.65 -7.09 -2.79
C PRO A 82 -9.51 -7.66 -3.64
N ALA A 83 -8.29 -7.13 -3.46
CA ALA A 83 -7.08 -7.53 -4.18
C ALA A 83 -6.24 -8.58 -3.43
N ASP A 84 -6.79 -9.19 -2.38
CA ASP A 84 -6.16 -10.34 -1.71
C ASP A 84 -6.39 -11.64 -2.50
N ALA A 85 -5.37 -12.48 -2.51
CA ALA A 85 -5.38 -13.73 -3.27
C ALA A 85 -6.32 -14.81 -2.72
N LEU A 86 -6.52 -14.88 -1.39
CA LEU A 86 -7.49 -15.81 -0.81
C LEU A 86 -8.91 -15.33 -1.12
N VAL A 87 -9.17 -14.04 -0.97
CA VAL A 87 -10.45 -13.42 -1.35
C VAL A 87 -10.75 -13.71 -2.83
N GLU A 88 -9.77 -13.55 -3.72
CA GLU A 88 -9.91 -13.85 -5.14
C GLU A 88 -10.24 -15.33 -5.40
N ALA A 89 -9.57 -16.26 -4.72
CA ALA A 89 -9.83 -17.69 -4.84
C ALA A 89 -11.27 -18.04 -4.44
N VAL A 90 -11.78 -17.45 -3.35
CA VAL A 90 -13.17 -17.62 -2.93
C VAL A 90 -14.14 -17.05 -3.96
N ARG A 91 -13.88 -15.85 -4.51
CA ARG A 91 -14.73 -15.26 -5.56
C ARG A 91 -14.80 -16.15 -6.80
N LEU A 92 -13.68 -16.70 -7.25
CA LEU A 92 -13.63 -17.65 -8.36
C LEU A 92 -14.46 -18.91 -8.09
N SER A 93 -14.41 -19.43 -6.86
CA SER A 93 -15.25 -20.56 -6.43
C SER A 93 -16.73 -20.24 -6.57
N LEU A 94 -17.14 -19.08 -6.03
CA LEU A 94 -18.54 -18.64 -6.02
C LEU A 94 -19.06 -18.36 -7.43
N GLU A 95 -18.27 -17.70 -8.27
CA GLU A 95 -18.62 -17.38 -9.66
C GLU A 95 -18.72 -18.62 -10.55
N SER A 96 -17.87 -19.61 -10.30
CA SER A 96 -17.81 -20.84 -11.11
C SER A 96 -18.68 -21.97 -10.55
N GLY A 97 -19.30 -21.78 -9.38
CA GLY A 97 -20.09 -22.82 -8.70
C GLY A 97 -19.26 -24.03 -8.26
N ILE A 98 -17.95 -23.85 -8.03
CA ILE A 98 -17.02 -24.91 -7.64
C ILE A 98 -17.02 -25.06 -6.11
N PRO A 99 -16.98 -26.30 -5.57
CA PRO A 99 -16.88 -26.51 -4.12
C PRO A 99 -15.64 -25.86 -3.50
N LEU A 100 -15.87 -25.18 -2.38
CA LEU A 100 -14.87 -24.42 -1.62
C LEU A 100 -14.60 -25.09 -0.28
N HIS A 101 -13.33 -25.25 0.07
CA HIS A 101 -12.88 -25.84 1.32
C HIS A 101 -11.97 -24.87 2.08
N PHE A 102 -12.37 -24.52 3.30
CA PHE A 102 -11.54 -23.74 4.23
C PHE A 102 -10.77 -24.75 5.07
N ILE A 103 -9.45 -24.82 4.84
CA ILE A 103 -8.65 -25.96 5.29
C ILE A 103 -7.68 -25.65 6.43
N ASP A 104 -7.67 -24.40 6.89
CA ASP A 104 -6.78 -23.97 7.95
C ASP A 104 -7.36 -24.20 9.35
N ARG A 105 -6.50 -24.14 10.36
CA ARG A 105 -6.85 -24.30 11.77
C ARG A 105 -7.20 -22.95 12.39
N ASP A 106 -8.36 -22.88 13.01
CA ASP A 106 -8.72 -21.75 13.89
C ASP A 106 -7.90 -21.81 15.19
N THR A 107 -7.20 -20.71 15.47
CA THR A 107 -6.17 -20.57 16.50
C THR A 107 -6.32 -19.23 17.20
N GLU A 108 -6.31 -19.21 18.53
CA GLU A 108 -6.28 -17.97 19.33
C GLU A 108 -4.82 -17.60 19.66
N ASP A 109 -4.59 -16.36 20.09
CA ASP A 109 -3.29 -15.84 20.52
C ASP A 109 -2.16 -16.06 19.50
N TYR A 110 -2.51 -15.99 18.21
CA TYR A 110 -1.53 -16.20 17.16
C TYR A 110 -0.47 -15.07 17.16
N PRO A 111 0.83 -15.38 17.15
CA PRO A 111 1.88 -14.38 17.28
C PRO A 111 1.89 -13.42 16.08
N VAL A 112 2.04 -12.12 16.37
CA VAL A 112 2.23 -11.10 15.34
C VAL A 112 3.64 -11.24 14.76
N ASP A 113 3.76 -11.85 13.59
CA ASP A 113 5.00 -11.89 12.82
C ASP A 113 5.13 -10.66 11.93
N ARG A 114 6.25 -9.94 12.05
CA ARG A 114 6.58 -8.74 11.27
C ARG A 114 7.73 -8.98 10.30
N THR A 115 8.11 -10.24 10.08
CA THR A 115 9.14 -10.62 9.14
C THR A 115 8.75 -10.13 7.73
N PRO A 116 9.63 -9.38 7.06
CA PRO A 116 9.31 -8.83 5.74
C PRO A 116 9.21 -9.94 4.69
N MET A 117 8.17 -9.89 3.87
CA MET A 117 8.02 -10.76 2.70
C MET A 117 8.76 -10.16 1.50
N PRO A 118 9.26 -10.98 0.56
CA PRO A 118 9.87 -10.45 -0.67
C PRO A 118 8.85 -9.66 -1.49
N ASP A 119 9.29 -8.57 -2.13
CA ASP A 119 8.41 -7.69 -2.90
C ASP A 119 7.62 -8.46 -3.98
N ALA A 120 6.30 -8.41 -3.90
CA ALA A 120 5.37 -9.05 -4.82
C ALA A 120 5.55 -8.56 -6.27
N TYR A 121 6.05 -7.34 -6.49
CA TYR A 121 6.31 -6.84 -7.84
C TYR A 121 7.36 -7.67 -8.59
N ALA A 122 8.22 -8.41 -7.88
CA ALA A 122 9.19 -9.32 -8.49
C ALA A 122 8.52 -10.38 -9.39
N LEU A 123 7.25 -10.76 -9.13
CA LEU A 123 6.47 -11.68 -9.97
C LEU A 123 6.45 -11.23 -11.43
N THR A 124 6.33 -9.92 -11.67
CA THR A 124 6.28 -9.32 -13.02
C THR A 124 7.62 -9.37 -13.77
N ARG A 125 8.73 -9.61 -13.04
CA ARG A 125 10.10 -9.59 -13.58
C ARG A 125 10.66 -10.98 -13.78
N ILE A 126 10.58 -11.81 -12.75
CA ILE A 126 11.20 -13.15 -12.73
C ILE A 126 10.20 -14.29 -12.95
N GLY A 127 8.90 -13.97 -12.90
CA GLY A 127 7.82 -14.94 -12.99
C GLY A 127 7.51 -15.63 -11.66
N TYR A 128 6.27 -16.08 -11.53
CA TYR A 128 5.71 -16.69 -10.33
C TYR A 128 6.50 -17.92 -9.84
N HIS A 129 6.83 -18.84 -10.75
CA HIS A 129 7.50 -20.09 -10.37
C HIS A 129 8.88 -19.86 -9.80
N ARG A 130 9.65 -18.93 -10.39
CA ARG A 130 10.98 -18.59 -9.88
C ARG A 130 10.89 -17.87 -8.54
N TYR A 131 9.94 -16.95 -8.39
CA TYR A 131 9.69 -16.29 -7.11
C TYR A 131 9.46 -17.31 -5.99
N CYS A 132 8.54 -18.26 -6.20
CA CYS A 132 8.23 -19.27 -5.19
C CYS A 132 9.41 -20.21 -4.94
N ALA A 133 10.10 -20.67 -5.99
CA ALA A 133 11.24 -21.56 -5.85
C ALA A 133 12.37 -20.94 -5.02
N GLU A 134 12.69 -19.66 -5.23
CA GLU A 134 13.71 -18.97 -4.43
C GLU A 134 13.26 -18.78 -2.98
N TYR A 135 11.99 -18.44 -2.74
CA TYR A 135 11.47 -18.34 -1.37
C TYR A 135 11.57 -19.67 -0.63
N ILE A 136 11.10 -20.75 -1.25
CA ILE A 136 11.13 -22.10 -0.66
C ILE A 136 12.56 -22.56 -0.38
N ARG A 137 13.49 -22.30 -1.31
CA ARG A 137 14.91 -22.65 -1.14
C ARG A 137 15.52 -21.96 0.08
N GLU A 138 15.23 -20.68 0.26
CA GLU A 138 15.77 -19.87 1.35
C GLU A 138 15.18 -20.26 2.71
N HIS A 139 13.91 -20.67 2.75
CA HIS A 139 13.18 -20.97 3.99
C HIS A 139 12.96 -22.48 4.20
N ALA A 140 13.77 -23.33 3.56
CA ALA A 140 13.59 -24.79 3.61
C ALA A 140 13.79 -25.37 5.02
N GLU A 141 14.66 -24.74 5.82
CA GLU A 141 15.03 -25.16 7.18
C GLU A 141 14.28 -24.39 8.27
N ASP A 142 13.37 -23.48 7.91
CA ASP A 142 12.57 -22.74 8.89
C ASP A 142 11.49 -23.65 9.50
N GLU A 143 11.57 -23.83 10.82
CA GLU A 143 10.65 -24.65 11.61
C GLU A 143 9.37 -23.91 11.99
N GLY A 144 9.34 -22.58 11.90
CA GLY A 144 8.18 -21.78 12.31
C GLY A 144 7.89 -21.85 13.81
N SER A 145 6.82 -21.19 14.23
CA SER A 145 6.30 -21.27 15.59
C SER A 145 5.52 -22.57 15.83
N ARG A 146 5.20 -22.85 17.11
CA ARG A 146 4.35 -24.00 17.45
C ARG A 146 2.98 -23.93 16.77
N GLU A 147 2.37 -22.74 16.71
CA GLU A 147 1.06 -22.57 16.07
C GLU A 147 1.13 -22.73 14.55
N ASP A 148 2.22 -22.28 13.92
CA ASP A 148 2.49 -22.52 12.49
C ASP A 148 2.45 -24.00 12.17
N VAL A 149 3.18 -24.81 12.94
CA VAL A 149 3.26 -26.26 12.74
C VAL A 149 1.89 -26.92 12.88
N LEU A 150 1.03 -26.46 13.79
CA LEU A 150 -0.32 -27.00 13.97
C LEU A 150 -1.25 -26.62 12.80
N ARG A 151 -1.16 -25.38 12.30
CA ARG A 151 -1.88 -24.92 11.10
C ARG A 151 -1.45 -25.73 9.87
N GLU A 152 -0.15 -25.91 9.67
CA GLU A 152 0.42 -26.61 8.52
C GLU A 152 0.11 -28.10 8.51
N LYS A 153 0.14 -28.78 9.66
CA LYS A 153 -0.35 -30.16 9.80
C LYS A 153 -1.83 -30.28 9.45
N THR A 154 -2.65 -29.31 9.87
CA THR A 154 -4.09 -29.28 9.58
C THR A 154 -4.35 -29.09 8.09
N MET A 155 -3.66 -28.13 7.47
CA MET A 155 -3.72 -27.91 6.02
C MET A 155 -3.28 -29.15 5.26
N ALA A 156 -2.13 -29.75 5.62
CA ALA A 156 -1.62 -30.95 4.97
C ALA A 156 -2.58 -32.15 5.11
N TYR A 157 -3.17 -32.37 6.28
CA TYR A 157 -4.22 -33.38 6.49
C TYR A 157 -5.43 -33.18 5.58
N ASN A 158 -5.95 -31.95 5.50
CA ASN A 158 -7.09 -31.63 4.65
C ASN A 158 -6.75 -31.78 3.16
N LEU A 159 -5.56 -31.35 2.73
CA LEU A 159 -5.07 -31.52 1.36
C LEU A 159 -4.92 -33.00 0.99
N GLN A 160 -4.46 -33.86 1.90
CA GLN A 160 -4.43 -35.32 1.69
C GLN A 160 -5.83 -35.90 1.47
N ARG A 161 -6.83 -35.42 2.23
CA ARG A 161 -8.22 -35.85 2.05
C ARG A 161 -8.79 -35.39 0.70
N LEU A 162 -8.55 -34.15 0.32
CA LEU A 162 -8.98 -33.61 -0.98
C LEU A 162 -8.30 -34.34 -2.14
N ASN A 163 -7.00 -34.61 -2.02
CA ASN A 163 -6.25 -35.43 -2.96
C ASN A 163 -6.92 -36.81 -3.19
N ASN A 164 -7.35 -37.47 -2.12
CA ASN A 164 -7.99 -38.80 -2.18
C ASN A 164 -9.34 -38.81 -2.90
N THR A 165 -9.98 -37.65 -3.13
CA THR A 165 -11.19 -37.57 -3.96
C THR A 165 -10.90 -37.78 -5.46
N GLY A 166 -9.64 -37.65 -5.89
CA GLY A 166 -9.22 -37.69 -7.29
C GLY A 166 -9.53 -36.41 -8.09
N LEU A 167 -10.25 -35.45 -7.51
CA LEU A 167 -10.66 -34.21 -8.15
C LEU A 167 -9.53 -33.19 -8.19
N LYS A 168 -9.42 -32.42 -9.28
CA LYS A 168 -8.40 -31.36 -9.39
C LYS A 168 -8.61 -30.28 -8.35
N THR A 169 -7.70 -30.15 -7.40
CA THR A 169 -7.79 -29.18 -6.30
C THR A 169 -6.81 -28.04 -6.54
N LEU A 170 -7.30 -26.79 -6.52
CA LEU A 170 -6.45 -25.61 -6.45
C LEU A 170 -6.35 -25.15 -4.99
N PHE A 171 -5.16 -25.23 -4.40
CA PHE A 171 -4.91 -24.69 -3.07
C PHE A 171 -4.29 -23.30 -3.16
N VAL A 172 -4.86 -22.32 -2.47
CA VAL A 172 -4.30 -20.96 -2.32
C VAL A 172 -4.03 -20.69 -0.85
N GLY A 173 -2.79 -20.36 -0.51
CA GLY A 173 -2.35 -20.15 0.87
C GLY A 173 -1.10 -19.29 0.94
N GLY A 174 -0.86 -18.70 2.10
CA GLY A 174 0.31 -17.90 2.42
C GLY A 174 1.61 -18.64 2.12
N ILE A 175 2.50 -17.98 1.39
CA ILE A 175 3.78 -18.55 0.96
C ILE A 175 4.67 -18.93 2.15
N TYR A 176 4.51 -18.24 3.29
CA TYR A 176 5.21 -18.52 4.53
C TYR A 176 5.04 -19.96 5.02
N HIS A 177 3.82 -20.51 4.94
CA HIS A 177 3.54 -21.88 5.38
C HIS A 177 4.00 -22.95 4.38
N PHE A 178 4.23 -22.55 3.13
CA PHE A 178 4.38 -23.49 2.04
C PHE A 178 5.59 -24.43 2.18
N PRO A 179 6.81 -23.96 2.54
CA PRO A 179 7.97 -24.85 2.71
C PRO A 179 7.71 -26.00 3.70
N ARG A 180 6.93 -25.76 4.76
CA ARG A 180 6.58 -26.80 5.74
C ARG A 180 5.45 -27.70 5.26
N ILE A 181 4.42 -27.16 4.61
CA ILE A 181 3.36 -27.96 4.00
C ILE A 181 3.95 -28.99 3.02
N ILE A 182 4.91 -28.62 2.16
CA ILE A 182 5.49 -29.58 1.21
C ILE A 182 6.28 -30.71 1.90
N ARG A 183 6.89 -30.44 3.07
CA ARG A 183 7.58 -31.45 3.88
C ARG A 183 6.58 -32.44 4.46
N LEU A 184 5.43 -31.94 4.93
CA LEU A 184 4.39 -32.73 5.60
C LEU A 184 3.51 -33.53 4.62
N ILE A 185 3.26 -33.01 3.42
CA ILE A 185 2.21 -33.55 2.52
C ILE A 185 2.45 -35.00 2.09
N ASN A 186 3.70 -35.47 2.05
CA ASN A 186 4.06 -36.84 1.68
C ASN A 186 3.99 -37.85 2.83
N MET A 187 3.76 -37.39 4.06
CA MET A 187 3.66 -38.25 5.25
C MET A 187 2.22 -38.25 5.76
N PRO A 188 1.64 -39.39 6.18
CA PRO A 188 0.29 -39.41 6.74
C PRO A 188 0.15 -38.39 7.88
N GLN A 189 -0.77 -37.44 7.69
CA GLN A 189 -1.10 -36.46 8.73
C GLN A 189 -2.34 -36.90 9.50
N THR A 190 -2.44 -36.48 10.75
CA THR A 190 -3.63 -36.64 11.58
C THR A 190 -4.33 -35.30 11.72
N GLU A 191 -5.65 -35.32 11.88
CA GLU A 191 -6.39 -34.11 12.25
C GLU A 191 -5.85 -33.56 13.57
N VAL A 192 -5.45 -32.28 13.57
CA VAL A 192 -5.05 -31.58 14.79
C VAL A 192 -6.31 -31.02 15.44
N ILE A 193 -6.44 -31.22 16.76
CA ILE A 193 -7.55 -30.64 17.51
C ILE A 193 -7.37 -29.11 17.55
N GLY A 194 -8.37 -28.38 17.04
CA GLY A 194 -8.47 -26.93 17.11
C GLY A 194 -9.91 -26.50 17.43
N ILE A 195 -10.17 -25.20 17.38
CA ILE A 195 -11.52 -24.67 17.61
C ILE A 195 -12.44 -25.14 16.48
N ARG A 196 -13.55 -25.81 16.85
CA ARG A 196 -14.53 -26.35 15.90
C ARG A 196 -15.74 -25.46 15.71
N ARG A 197 -16.04 -24.62 16.69
CA ARG A 197 -17.15 -23.66 16.68
C ARG A 197 -16.72 -22.44 17.47
N ARG A 198 -16.97 -21.27 16.90
CA ARG A 198 -16.72 -19.98 17.53
C ARG A 198 -18.05 -19.22 17.66
N GLY A 199 -18.30 -18.68 18.84
CA GLY A 199 -19.44 -17.81 19.11
C GLY A 199 -19.14 -16.37 18.71
N GLY A 200 -20.16 -15.52 18.62
CA GLY A 200 -19.96 -14.08 18.46
C GLY A 200 -19.34 -13.61 17.13
N ILE A 201 -19.27 -14.48 16.11
CA ILE A 201 -18.72 -14.09 14.81
C ILE A 201 -19.67 -13.12 14.11
N GLY A 202 -19.23 -11.87 13.98
CA GLY A 202 -19.94 -10.81 13.30
C GLY A 202 -19.33 -10.49 11.93
N LEU A 203 -20.11 -9.74 11.14
CA LEU A 203 -19.66 -9.12 9.91
C LEU A 203 -20.09 -7.66 9.97
N SER A 204 -19.14 -6.76 9.75
CA SER A 204 -19.38 -5.31 9.75
C SER A 204 -18.91 -4.69 8.45
N HIS A 205 -19.58 -3.63 8.04
CA HIS A 205 -19.12 -2.73 6.99
C HIS A 205 -18.00 -1.85 7.55
N ILE A 206 -16.90 -1.73 6.82
CA ILE A 206 -15.80 -0.86 7.19
C ILE A 206 -16.18 0.57 6.80
N GLN A 207 -16.10 1.52 7.73
CA GLN A 207 -16.37 2.92 7.42
C GLN A 207 -15.38 3.46 6.35
N ALA A 208 -15.85 4.41 5.54
CA ALA A 208 -15.04 5.01 4.47
C ALA A 208 -13.70 5.57 4.96
N ASP A 209 -13.67 6.27 6.10
CA ASP A 209 -12.43 6.85 6.62
C ASP A 209 -11.46 5.77 7.14
N SER A 210 -11.96 4.74 7.82
CA SER A 210 -11.16 3.57 8.23
C SER A 210 -10.54 2.87 7.02
N SER A 211 -11.26 2.75 5.91
CA SER A 211 -10.75 2.09 4.69
C SER A 211 -9.52 2.79 4.08
N ARG A 212 -9.28 4.07 4.41
CA ARG A 212 -8.11 4.83 3.96
C ARG A 212 -6.82 4.44 4.68
N GLU A 213 -6.93 3.76 5.83
CA GLU A 213 -5.82 3.45 6.74
C GLU A 213 -5.53 1.96 6.86
N ILE A 214 -6.58 1.12 6.92
CA ILE A 214 -6.45 -0.26 7.39
C ILE A 214 -6.13 -1.30 6.31
N LEU A 215 -6.15 -0.92 5.04
CA LEU A 215 -5.87 -1.87 3.95
C LEU A 215 -4.37 -2.12 3.78
N SER A 216 -4.01 -3.38 3.55
CA SER A 216 -2.64 -3.81 3.26
C SER A 216 -2.17 -3.36 1.88
N GLU A 217 -3.10 -3.25 0.93
CA GLU A 217 -2.87 -2.69 -0.40
C GLU A 217 -3.36 -1.25 -0.49
N MET A 218 -2.67 -0.43 -1.29
CA MET A 218 -3.11 0.94 -1.55
C MET A 218 -4.56 0.94 -2.09
N PRO A 219 -5.52 1.66 -1.48
CA PRO A 219 -6.91 1.67 -1.91
C PRO A 219 -7.09 1.95 -3.42
N PHE A 220 -6.29 2.85 -3.98
CA PHE A 220 -6.27 3.15 -5.41
C PHE A 220 -5.85 1.94 -6.29
N ILE A 221 -4.92 1.09 -5.83
CA ILE A 221 -4.56 -0.16 -6.52
C ILE A 221 -5.69 -1.18 -6.38
N SER A 222 -6.27 -1.33 -5.19
CA SER A 222 -7.42 -2.21 -4.97
C SER A 222 -8.61 -1.82 -5.85
N ALA A 223 -8.84 -0.52 -6.04
CA ALA A 223 -9.87 -0.01 -6.94
C ALA A 223 -9.56 -0.28 -8.42
N ALA A 224 -8.31 -0.15 -8.84
CA ALA A 224 -7.89 -0.54 -10.19
C ALA A 224 -8.12 -2.05 -10.43
N TYR A 225 -7.84 -2.89 -9.43
CA TYR A 225 -8.10 -4.32 -9.49
C TYR A 225 -9.60 -4.63 -9.63
N GLU A 226 -10.48 -4.01 -8.84
CA GLU A 226 -11.93 -4.19 -8.96
C GLU A 226 -12.48 -3.75 -10.33
N ASN A 227 -11.95 -2.64 -10.88
CA ASN A 227 -12.32 -2.17 -12.21
C ASN A 227 -11.85 -3.10 -13.32
N TYR A 228 -10.68 -3.74 -13.16
CA TYR A 228 -10.21 -4.79 -14.06
C TYR A 228 -11.11 -6.03 -13.95
N ARG A 229 -11.39 -6.49 -12.73
CA ARG A 229 -12.23 -7.67 -12.47
C ARG A 229 -13.62 -7.54 -13.06
N SER A 230 -14.26 -6.40 -12.87
CA SER A 230 -15.61 -6.10 -13.37
C SER A 230 -15.67 -5.86 -14.89
N ALA A 231 -14.57 -6.10 -15.62
CA ALA A 231 -14.42 -5.88 -17.05
C ALA A 231 -14.68 -4.42 -17.51
N LYS A 232 -14.70 -3.44 -16.60
CA LYS A 232 -14.89 -2.02 -16.94
C LYS A 232 -13.68 -1.44 -17.70
N ASN A 233 -12.47 -1.87 -17.36
CA ASN A 233 -11.25 -1.30 -17.92
C ASN A 233 -10.48 -2.24 -18.87
N GLY A 234 -10.65 -3.57 -18.76
CA GLY A 234 -10.01 -4.60 -19.61
C GLY A 234 -8.46 -4.65 -19.59
N ILE A 235 -7.82 -3.58 -19.14
CA ILE A 235 -6.38 -3.40 -19.03
C ILE A 235 -5.91 -4.08 -17.76
N LEU A 236 -4.96 -5.01 -17.92
CA LEU A 236 -4.29 -5.66 -16.81
C LEU A 236 -3.59 -4.61 -15.93
N PRO A 237 -3.91 -4.51 -14.63
CA PRO A 237 -3.29 -3.54 -13.75
C PRO A 237 -1.83 -3.91 -13.47
N ASP A 238 -0.96 -2.90 -13.45
CA ASP A 238 0.47 -3.01 -13.11
C ASP A 238 0.80 -1.93 -12.09
N ARG A 239 1.43 -2.32 -10.98
CA ARG A 239 1.71 -1.41 -9.85
C ARG A 239 2.52 -0.18 -10.25
N MET A 240 3.58 -0.35 -11.04
CA MET A 240 4.41 0.79 -11.46
C MET A 240 3.62 1.76 -12.33
N ARG A 241 2.81 1.26 -13.27
CA ARG A 241 1.93 2.08 -14.10
C ARG A 241 0.85 2.78 -13.27
N LEU A 242 0.27 2.09 -12.29
CA LEU A 242 -0.75 2.66 -11.39
C LEU A 242 -0.16 3.73 -10.47
N ASN A 243 1.05 3.52 -9.95
CA ASN A 243 1.77 4.54 -9.17
C ASN A 243 2.02 5.79 -10.03
N ASN A 244 2.47 5.63 -11.27
CA ASN A 244 2.64 6.76 -12.19
C ASN A 244 1.30 7.44 -12.52
N LEU A 245 0.23 6.67 -12.72
CA LEU A 245 -1.11 7.20 -12.96
C LEU A 245 -1.59 8.03 -11.76
N LEU A 246 -1.40 7.55 -10.54
CA LEU A 246 -1.72 8.28 -9.32
C LEU A 246 -0.99 9.63 -9.27
N ILE A 247 0.30 9.65 -9.55
CA ILE A 247 1.09 10.89 -9.60
C ILE A 247 0.57 11.86 -10.67
N GLU A 248 0.23 11.35 -11.86
CA GLU A 248 -0.34 12.18 -12.94
C GLU A 248 -1.73 12.73 -12.61
N LEU A 249 -2.57 11.97 -11.91
CA LEU A 249 -3.87 12.44 -11.43
C LEU A 249 -3.70 13.47 -10.30
N ALA A 250 -2.79 13.24 -9.36
CA ALA A 250 -2.49 14.18 -8.28
C ALA A 250 -1.98 15.53 -8.81
N LYS A 251 -1.17 15.53 -9.87
CA LYS A 251 -0.75 16.77 -10.56
C LYS A 251 -1.93 17.56 -11.10
N LYS A 252 -2.94 16.88 -11.67
CA LYS A 252 -4.14 17.53 -12.21
C LYS A 252 -4.99 18.14 -11.10
N GLU A 253 -5.18 17.43 -10.00
CA GLU A 253 -5.92 17.98 -8.85
C GLU A 253 -5.16 19.13 -8.18
N LEU A 254 -3.83 19.07 -8.06
CA LEU A 254 -3.00 20.18 -7.58
C LEU A 254 -3.18 21.44 -8.46
N TRP A 255 -3.13 21.30 -9.78
CA TRP A 255 -3.38 22.41 -10.68
C TRP A 255 -4.81 22.98 -10.53
N LYS A 256 -5.79 22.10 -10.39
CA LYS A 256 -7.19 22.48 -10.23
C LYS A 256 -7.42 23.27 -8.94
N ASN A 257 -6.85 22.81 -7.82
CA ASN A 257 -7.07 23.33 -6.48
C ASN A 257 -6.15 24.51 -6.13
N ASP A 258 -4.86 24.41 -6.43
CA ASP A 258 -3.82 25.37 -6.00
C ASP A 258 -3.23 26.21 -7.14
N LYS A 259 -3.52 25.87 -8.41
CA LYS A 259 -2.91 26.50 -9.61
C LYS A 259 -1.39 26.39 -9.63
N GLU A 260 -0.87 25.30 -9.07
CA GLU A 260 0.54 24.96 -9.10
C GLU A 260 0.81 23.83 -10.09
N GLU A 261 1.97 23.88 -10.73
CA GLU A 261 2.43 22.86 -11.65
C GLU A 261 3.76 22.31 -11.18
N LEU A 262 3.93 21.00 -11.31
CA LEU A 262 5.21 20.36 -11.06
C LEU A 262 6.02 20.32 -12.34
N SER A 263 7.26 20.79 -12.25
CA SER A 263 8.20 20.72 -13.36
C SER A 263 8.58 19.27 -13.67
N PRO A 264 8.96 18.95 -14.93
CA PRO A 264 9.47 17.62 -15.28
C PRO A 264 10.69 17.19 -14.45
N VAL A 265 11.52 18.15 -14.03
CA VAL A 265 12.68 17.91 -13.16
C VAL A 265 12.23 17.44 -11.79
N GLN A 266 11.21 18.07 -11.19
CA GLN A 266 10.64 17.62 -9.92
C GLN A 266 10.09 16.19 -10.04
N ILE A 267 9.34 15.87 -11.11
CA ILE A 267 8.83 14.51 -11.31
C ILE A 267 9.96 13.48 -11.40
N ASN A 268 11.05 13.80 -12.11
CA ASN A 268 12.23 12.92 -12.17
C ASN A 268 12.89 12.73 -10.80
N ILE A 269 13.00 13.79 -10.00
CA ILE A 269 13.54 13.71 -8.63
C ILE A 269 12.62 12.86 -7.75
N LEU A 270 11.30 13.03 -7.86
CA LEU A 270 10.31 12.24 -7.13
C LEU A 270 10.46 10.75 -7.45
N ASN A 271 10.47 10.40 -8.73
CA ASN A 271 10.61 9.01 -9.17
C ASN A 271 11.95 8.41 -8.72
N LYS A 272 13.04 9.19 -8.79
CA LYS A 272 14.36 8.75 -8.31
C LYS A 272 14.38 8.53 -6.81
N PHE A 273 13.80 9.45 -6.03
CA PHE A 273 13.71 9.35 -4.59
C PHE A 273 12.87 8.15 -4.16
N ALA A 274 11.66 8.01 -4.70
CA ALA A 274 10.75 6.90 -4.41
C ALA A 274 11.40 5.54 -4.73
N ARG A 275 12.03 5.40 -5.90
CA ARG A 275 12.76 4.18 -6.27
C ARG A 275 13.91 3.89 -5.32
N ASN A 276 14.74 4.89 -5.01
CA ASN A 276 15.88 4.69 -4.11
C ASN A 276 15.42 4.33 -2.70
N TYR A 277 14.30 4.90 -2.23
CA TYR A 277 13.71 4.56 -0.94
C TYR A 277 13.22 3.11 -0.94
N ALA A 278 12.48 2.69 -1.97
CA ALA A 278 12.05 1.30 -2.12
C ALA A 278 13.24 0.33 -2.01
N ILE A 279 14.30 0.56 -2.79
CA ILE A 279 15.51 -0.27 -2.80
C ILE A 279 16.18 -0.29 -1.42
N ALA A 280 16.31 0.87 -0.76
CA ALA A 280 16.90 0.95 0.58
C ALA A 280 16.10 0.16 1.63
N THR A 281 14.80 -0.06 1.40
CA THR A 281 13.92 -0.87 2.26
C THR A 281 13.74 -2.32 1.77
N GLY A 282 14.51 -2.76 0.78
CA GLY A 282 14.44 -4.14 0.25
C GLY A 282 13.31 -4.38 -0.76
N ASN A 283 12.67 -3.32 -1.27
CA ASN A 283 11.60 -3.40 -2.27
C ASN A 283 12.07 -2.92 -3.65
N LEU A 284 11.44 -3.42 -4.71
CA LEU A 284 11.64 -3.00 -6.10
C LEU A 284 10.78 -1.79 -6.47
N VAL A 285 9.59 -1.69 -5.88
CA VAL A 285 8.63 -0.60 -6.13
C VAL A 285 8.26 0.09 -4.83
N ALA A 286 8.06 1.41 -4.90
CA ALA A 286 7.68 2.20 -3.75
C ALA A 286 6.28 1.84 -3.25
N ASP A 287 6.15 1.70 -1.93
CA ASP A 287 4.86 1.59 -1.26
C ASP A 287 4.14 2.96 -1.21
N PHE A 288 2.88 2.95 -0.76
CA PHE A 288 2.08 4.17 -0.71
C PHE A 288 2.67 5.25 0.22
N TYR A 289 3.19 4.85 1.38
CA TYR A 289 3.83 5.77 2.31
C TYR A 289 5.06 6.44 1.68
N GLN A 290 5.90 5.67 1.01
CA GLN A 290 7.10 6.14 0.33
C GLN A 290 6.75 7.11 -0.80
N LEU A 291 5.66 6.88 -1.55
CA LEU A 291 5.16 7.82 -2.55
C LEU A 291 4.73 9.16 -1.92
N ILE A 292 4.02 9.14 -0.80
CA ILE A 292 3.61 10.36 -0.08
C ILE A 292 4.84 11.13 0.43
N VAL A 293 5.80 10.43 1.03
CA VAL A 293 7.06 11.06 1.51
C VAL A 293 7.86 11.64 0.34
N ALA A 294 7.93 10.94 -0.79
CA ALA A 294 8.60 11.43 -1.99
C ALA A 294 7.90 12.68 -2.55
N ALA A 295 6.57 12.66 -2.63
CA ALA A 295 5.77 13.81 -3.05
C ALA A 295 6.01 15.03 -2.15
N ARG A 296 5.99 14.80 -0.83
CA ARG A 296 6.24 15.84 0.18
C ARG A 296 7.64 16.45 0.07
N GLY A 297 8.66 15.61 -0.11
CA GLY A 297 10.05 16.04 -0.13
C GLY A 297 10.44 16.83 -1.39
N VAL A 298 9.76 16.58 -2.52
CA VAL A 298 10.09 17.21 -3.81
C VAL A 298 9.25 18.45 -4.11
N ALA A 299 8.00 18.45 -3.65
CA ALA A 299 7.07 19.53 -3.84
C ALA A 299 6.79 20.18 -2.48
N ASP A 300 5.60 19.95 -1.94
CA ASP A 300 5.17 20.44 -0.66
C ASP A 300 4.05 19.55 -0.06
N ASP A 301 3.51 19.98 1.08
CA ASP A 301 2.42 19.29 1.77
C ASP A 301 1.09 19.32 0.98
N ASN A 302 0.89 20.28 0.06
CA ASN A 302 -0.32 20.34 -0.77
C ASN A 302 -0.30 19.22 -1.82
N PHE A 303 0.82 19.04 -2.53
CA PHE A 303 0.95 17.94 -3.48
C PHE A 303 0.93 16.56 -2.80
N ALA A 304 1.62 16.42 -1.67
CA ALA A 304 1.55 15.18 -0.89
C ALA A 304 0.11 14.87 -0.42
N TRP A 305 -0.69 15.89 -0.11
CA TRP A 305 -2.10 15.71 0.19
C TRP A 305 -2.89 15.19 -1.01
N GLU A 306 -2.69 15.71 -2.22
CA GLU A 306 -3.38 15.21 -3.42
C GLU A 306 -3.03 13.74 -3.69
N VAL A 307 -1.75 13.37 -3.54
CA VAL A 307 -1.30 11.97 -3.66
C VAL A 307 -1.96 11.08 -2.60
N TRP A 308 -2.00 11.51 -1.34
CA TRP A 308 -2.65 10.76 -0.27
C TRP A 308 -4.17 10.65 -0.47
N ASN A 309 -4.83 11.75 -0.83
CA ASN A 309 -6.27 11.83 -0.99
C ASN A 309 -6.76 10.91 -2.09
N LEU A 310 -6.09 10.91 -3.25
CA LEU A 310 -6.39 10.02 -4.37
C LEU A 310 -5.93 8.57 -4.12
N GLY A 311 -4.75 8.39 -3.50
CA GLY A 311 -4.19 7.06 -3.25
C GLY A 311 -4.98 6.26 -2.21
N SER A 312 -5.59 6.95 -1.25
CA SER A 312 -6.43 6.37 -0.22
C SER A 312 -7.92 6.27 -0.62
N ASP A 313 -8.30 6.78 -1.78
CA ASP A 313 -9.70 6.75 -2.20
C ASP A 313 -10.14 5.34 -2.64
N TYR A 314 -11.26 4.87 -2.09
CA TYR A 314 -11.93 3.64 -2.50
C TYR A 314 -13.41 3.93 -2.78
N PRO A 315 -13.81 4.03 -4.06
CA PRO A 315 -15.01 4.79 -4.45
C PRO A 315 -16.35 4.09 -4.17
N TRP A 316 -16.35 2.84 -3.71
CA TRP A 316 -17.59 2.07 -3.51
C TRP A 316 -18.17 2.12 -2.10
N GLN A 317 -17.47 2.69 -1.11
CA GLN A 317 -17.99 2.77 0.25
C GLN A 317 -19.32 3.52 0.32
N THR A 318 -20.18 3.13 1.28
CA THR A 318 -21.52 3.72 1.45
C THR A 318 -21.73 4.21 2.87
N SER A 319 -22.53 5.26 3.03
CA SER A 319 -22.97 5.74 4.34
C SER A 319 -24.16 4.95 4.91
N ASP A 320 -24.86 4.19 4.08
CA ASP A 320 -26.03 3.40 4.46
C ASP A 320 -25.85 1.92 4.09
N PRO A 321 -25.03 1.17 4.84
CA PRO A 321 -24.87 -0.25 4.64
C PRO A 321 -25.99 -1.05 5.32
N GLU A 322 -26.43 -2.14 4.69
CA GLU A 322 -27.43 -3.07 5.23
C GLU A 322 -26.96 -3.86 6.48
N ILE A 323 -25.72 -3.68 6.93
CA ILE A 323 -25.13 -4.36 8.08
C ILE A 323 -24.42 -3.36 9.00
N PRO A 324 -24.12 -3.71 10.26
CA PRO A 324 -23.47 -2.80 11.22
C PRO A 324 -22.19 -2.18 10.67
N VAL A 325 -21.97 -0.91 10.97
CA VAL A 325 -20.74 -0.18 10.63
C VAL A 325 -19.72 -0.36 11.75
N ILE A 326 -18.46 -0.53 11.37
CA ILE A 326 -17.34 -0.48 12.31
C ILE A 326 -16.34 0.60 11.87
N GLU A 327 -15.81 1.30 12.87
CA GLU A 327 -14.69 2.22 12.73
C GLU A 327 -13.45 1.51 13.26
N LEU A 328 -12.42 1.39 12.42
CA LEU A 328 -11.14 0.78 12.74
C LEU A 328 -10.01 1.75 12.42
N SER A 329 -8.97 1.70 13.24
CA SER A 329 -7.68 2.36 13.02
C SER A 329 -6.58 1.33 12.78
N GLY A 330 -5.39 1.78 12.36
CA GLY A 330 -4.24 0.89 12.23
C GLY A 330 -3.79 0.27 13.56
N ASP A 331 -4.07 0.94 14.68
CA ASP A 331 -3.75 0.44 16.03
C ASP A 331 -4.62 -0.77 16.42
N ASP A 332 -5.90 -0.78 16.03
CA ASP A 332 -6.83 -1.89 16.30
C ASP A 332 -6.46 -3.19 15.59
N LEU A 333 -5.63 -3.11 14.54
CA LEU A 333 -5.16 -4.23 13.74
C LEU A 333 -3.69 -4.60 14.02
N PHE A 334 -3.09 -4.01 15.05
CA PHE A 334 -1.67 -4.16 15.37
C PHE A 334 -0.73 -3.84 14.20
N LEU A 335 -1.20 -3.05 13.22
CA LEU A 335 -0.44 -2.68 12.04
C LEU A 335 0.71 -1.76 12.44
N ASN A 336 1.90 -2.01 11.87
CA ASN A 336 3.02 -1.10 12.01
C ASN A 336 2.80 0.14 11.11
N HIS A 337 1.91 1.03 11.53
CA HIS A 337 1.58 2.22 10.76
C HIS A 337 2.66 3.31 10.92
N ARG A 338 2.92 4.05 9.85
CA ARG A 338 3.85 5.20 9.88
C ARG A 338 3.07 6.49 9.76
N ARG A 339 3.23 7.39 10.72
CA ARG A 339 2.50 8.67 10.75
C ARG A 339 3.13 9.69 9.80
N VAL A 340 2.32 10.26 8.91
CA VAL A 340 2.69 11.44 8.10
C VAL A 340 1.82 12.61 8.53
N ARG A 341 2.44 13.74 8.90
CA ARG A 341 1.72 15.00 9.16
C ARG A 341 1.84 15.90 7.94
N LEU A 342 0.71 16.28 7.36
CA LEU A 342 0.62 17.20 6.23
C LEU A 342 0.04 18.53 6.69
N HIS A 343 0.81 19.60 6.60
CA HIS A 343 0.37 20.96 6.91
C HIS A 343 -0.10 21.66 5.64
N ARG A 344 -1.34 21.36 5.25
CA ARG A 344 -1.95 21.97 4.07
C ARG A 344 -1.97 23.48 4.18
N ARG A 345 -1.48 24.16 3.15
CA ARG A 345 -1.64 25.60 2.98
C ARG A 345 -2.86 25.83 2.14
N ILE A 346 -3.99 26.14 2.78
CA ILE A 346 -5.20 26.56 2.07
C ILE A 346 -4.93 27.95 1.49
N LYS A 347 -4.56 28.00 0.20
CA LYS A 347 -4.40 29.26 -0.51
C LYS A 347 -5.78 29.82 -0.82
N GLY A 348 -6.26 30.72 0.03
CA GLY A 348 -7.48 31.46 -0.26
C GLY A 348 -7.39 32.14 -1.63
N THR A 349 -8.44 32.03 -2.44
CA THR A 349 -8.61 32.66 -3.77
C THR A 349 -8.79 34.18 -3.70
N ARG A 350 -8.15 34.84 -2.73
CA ARG A 350 -8.13 36.30 -2.61
C ARG A 350 -6.69 36.82 -2.63
N LYS A 351 -6.08 36.78 -3.80
CA LYS A 351 -5.21 37.90 -4.19
C LYS A 351 -6.10 38.92 -4.87
N ARG A 352 -6.76 39.79 -4.10
CA ARG A 352 -7.12 41.10 -4.67
C ARG A 352 -5.79 41.64 -5.16
N LEU A 353 -5.64 41.84 -6.47
CA LEU A 353 -4.54 42.62 -7.02
C LEU A 353 -4.70 44.02 -6.43
N ILE A 354 -4.16 44.22 -5.24
CA ILE A 354 -4.00 45.55 -4.68
C ILE A 354 -2.98 46.17 -5.63
N SER A 355 -3.40 47.18 -6.37
CA SER A 355 -2.43 48.04 -7.04
C SER A 355 -1.52 48.57 -5.93
N VAL A 356 -0.33 47.99 -5.82
CA VAL A 356 0.73 48.67 -5.11
C VAL A 356 0.83 50.02 -5.83
N PRO A 357 0.72 51.17 -5.13
CA PRO A 357 0.92 52.45 -5.76
C PRO A 357 2.39 52.52 -6.18
N VAL A 358 2.69 51.93 -7.34
CA VAL A 358 3.95 52.09 -8.03
C VAL A 358 3.93 53.55 -8.44
N LYS A 359 4.55 54.41 -7.63
CA LYS A 359 4.87 55.77 -8.05
C LYS A 359 5.54 55.61 -9.41
N ARG A 360 4.89 56.10 -10.47
CA ARG A 360 5.46 56.08 -11.82
C ARG A 360 6.89 56.60 -11.69
N ARG A 361 7.88 55.84 -12.20
CA ARG A 361 9.27 56.29 -12.20
C ARG A 361 9.26 57.71 -12.78
N LYS A 362 9.61 58.70 -11.95
CA LYS A 362 9.68 60.10 -12.42
C LYS A 362 10.55 60.07 -13.66
N ARG A 363 10.11 60.71 -14.74
CA ARG A 363 10.93 60.92 -15.93
C ARG A 363 11.29 62.40 -15.96
N GLU A 364 12.48 62.71 -16.45
CA GLU A 364 12.85 64.08 -16.77
C GLU A 364 11.82 64.66 -17.76
N LYS A 365 11.32 65.86 -17.51
CA LYS A 365 10.49 66.62 -18.45
C LYS A 365 11.34 67.10 -19.63
N GLU A 366 12.60 67.42 -19.38
CA GLU A 366 13.59 67.80 -20.38
C GLU A 366 14.90 67.06 -20.15
N LYS A 367 15.57 66.64 -21.23
CA LYS A 367 16.84 65.91 -21.15
C LYS A 367 17.87 66.73 -20.35
N GLY A 368 18.28 66.23 -19.19
CA GLY A 368 19.23 66.88 -18.28
C GLY A 368 18.61 67.75 -17.18
N GLU A 369 17.29 67.75 -17.00
CA GLU A 369 16.60 68.44 -15.89
C GLU A 369 17.17 68.02 -14.52
N TRP A 370 17.36 66.72 -14.29
CA TRP A 370 17.86 66.25 -13.01
C TRP A 370 19.33 66.59 -12.79
N LYS A 371 20.10 66.68 -13.88
CA LYS A 371 21.51 67.13 -13.83
C LYS A 371 21.62 68.58 -13.37
N LYS A 372 20.66 69.46 -13.73
CA LYS A 372 20.63 70.86 -13.26
C LYS A 372 20.35 70.98 -11.76
N GLY A 373 19.63 70.02 -11.17
CA GLY A 373 19.32 69.98 -9.73
C GLY A 373 20.47 69.47 -8.85
N PHE A 374 21.51 68.87 -9.44
CA PHE A 374 22.72 68.47 -8.73
C PHE A 374 23.64 69.69 -8.56
N SER A 375 23.47 70.40 -7.44
CA SER A 375 24.27 71.58 -7.08
C SER A 375 25.66 71.26 -6.50
N GLY A 376 26.10 70.00 -6.56
CA GLY A 376 27.38 69.55 -5.97
C GLY A 376 27.40 69.48 -4.42
N ASN A 377 26.33 69.92 -3.75
CA ASN A 377 26.22 69.94 -2.28
C ASN A 377 25.59 68.66 -1.69
N TYR A 378 25.26 67.66 -2.51
CA TYR A 378 24.67 66.40 -2.08
C TYR A 378 25.64 65.26 -2.37
N ILE A 379 26.09 64.61 -1.30
CA ILE A 379 27.09 63.55 -1.30
C ILE A 379 26.45 62.28 -1.88
N CYS A 380 26.85 61.91 -3.10
CA CYS A 380 27.06 60.49 -3.37
C CYS A 380 28.27 60.10 -2.50
N SER A 381 28.09 59.11 -1.63
CA SER A 381 29.08 58.69 -0.63
C SER A 381 30.50 58.73 -1.20
N TYR A 382 31.40 59.45 -0.52
CA TYR A 382 32.81 59.46 -0.88
C TYR A 382 33.38 58.08 -0.49
N PRO A 383 34.25 57.45 -1.30
CA PRO A 383 34.73 56.08 -1.06
C PRO A 383 35.24 55.77 0.36
N PRO A 384 35.90 56.69 1.11
CA PRO A 384 36.32 56.45 2.49
C PRO A 384 35.16 56.29 3.48
N GLU A 385 34.06 57.01 3.30
CA GLU A 385 32.89 56.92 4.20
C GLU A 385 32.14 55.61 4.00
N ASP A 386 32.05 55.14 2.75
CA ASP A 386 31.49 53.81 2.44
C ASP A 386 32.34 52.70 3.05
N ILE A 387 33.67 52.82 3.04
CA ILE A 387 34.56 51.86 3.70
C ILE A 387 34.29 51.80 5.22
N VAL A 388 34.00 52.93 5.86
CA VAL A 388 33.67 52.96 7.30
C VAL A 388 32.32 52.30 7.57
N ILE A 389 31.30 52.59 6.75
CA ILE A 389 29.95 52.03 6.90
C ILE A 389 29.96 50.51 6.61
N GLU A 390 30.60 50.08 5.52
CA GLU A 390 30.75 48.66 5.18
C GLU A 390 31.62 47.91 6.19
N GLY A 391 32.68 48.55 6.68
CA GLY A 391 33.55 48.02 7.73
C GLY A 391 32.80 47.77 9.04
N TYR A 392 31.96 48.71 9.46
CA TYR A 392 31.09 48.54 10.62
C TYR A 392 30.07 47.40 10.42
N GLY A 393 29.49 47.30 9.21
CA GLY A 393 28.61 46.19 8.84
C GLY A 393 29.32 44.82 8.90
N HIS A 394 30.57 44.75 8.45
CA HIS A 394 31.39 43.54 8.55
C HIS A 394 31.69 43.16 10.01
N HIS A 395 31.99 44.16 10.85
CA HIS A 395 32.23 43.95 12.28
C HIS A 395 31.00 43.36 12.99
N LEU A 396 29.81 43.92 12.72
CA LEU A 396 28.56 43.42 13.30
C LEU A 396 28.25 41.97 12.89
N LYS A 397 28.51 41.61 11.62
CA LYS A 397 28.37 40.22 11.15
C LYS A 397 29.29 39.27 11.89
N LYS A 398 30.55 39.67 12.10
CA LYS A 398 31.55 38.85 12.81
C LYS A 398 31.15 38.66 14.29
N ARG A 399 30.74 39.75 14.95
CA ARG A 399 30.22 39.72 16.33
C ARG A 399 29.00 38.81 16.47
N ALA A 400 28.08 38.86 15.51
CA ALA A 400 26.89 38.01 15.51
C ALA A 400 27.24 36.52 15.34
N ILE A 401 28.27 36.19 14.54
CA ILE A 401 28.77 34.82 14.41
C ILE A 401 29.42 34.33 15.71
N GLU A 402 30.24 35.17 16.36
CA GLU A 402 30.89 34.86 17.64
C GLU A 402 29.85 34.58 18.75
N ILE A 403 28.85 35.46 18.90
CA ILE A 403 27.74 35.25 19.86
C ILE A 403 26.98 33.96 19.56
N ARG A 404 26.76 33.64 18.28
CA ARG A 404 26.09 32.40 17.88
C ARG A 404 26.93 31.15 18.16
N SER A 405 28.26 31.26 18.14
CA SER A 405 29.17 30.16 18.49
C SER A 405 29.37 29.99 20.00
N GLU A 406 29.18 31.04 20.80
CA GLU A 406 29.22 30.96 22.28
C GLU A 406 27.92 30.41 22.90
N GLN A 407 26.82 30.37 22.12
CA GLN A 407 25.52 29.82 22.53
C GLN A 407 25.29 28.37 22.07
N ASN A 408 26.27 27.73 21.44
CA ASN A 408 26.34 26.29 21.18
C ASN A 408 27.44 25.67 22.05
#